data_AF-R9KUM0-F1
#
_entry.id   AF-R9KUM0-F1
#
_cell.length_a   1.000
_cell.length_b   1.000
_cell.length_c   1.000
_cell.angle_alpha   90.00
_cell.angle_beta   90.00
_cell.angle_gamma   90.00
#
_symmetry.space_group_name_H-M   'P 1'
#
loop_
_entity.id
_entity.type
_entity.pdbx_description
1 polymer ?
#
loop_
_entity_poly.entity_id
_entity_poly.type
_entity_poly.pdbx_seq_one_letter_code
_entity_poly.pdbx_strand_id
1 'polypeptide(L)'
;MTNGDKIRNMSNEELVELIMGVREEFINESFYYKIISGKRFEYTDDILDWLNSEEKRGRNYTIYACDFDGTLCESIYPGIGSPNMALINHLIKRRKQGNKVILWTCRCGERLHEAVEWYRQFGLEFDAVNENLPEMIEWFGTDSRKIHADIFIDDKAVNKPKYHVPYKEVVE
;
A
#
# COMPACT_ATOMS: atom_id res chain seq x y z
N MET A 1 -6.01 -24.95 13.37
CA MET A 1 -6.39 -23.61 13.83
C MET A 1 -6.19 -22.65 12.68
N THR A 2 -7.26 -21.96 12.30
CA THR A 2 -7.21 -20.81 11.38
C THR A 2 -6.45 -19.65 12.03
N ASN A 3 -6.04 -18.64 11.25
CA ASN A 3 -5.51 -17.38 11.82
C ASN A 3 -6.54 -16.71 12.74
N GLY A 4 -7.84 -16.88 12.43
CA GLY A 4 -8.99 -16.61 13.31
C GLY A 4 -8.86 -17.20 14.70
N ASP A 5 -8.59 -18.50 14.75
CA ASP A 5 -8.51 -19.23 16.01
C ASP A 5 -7.27 -18.86 16.81
N LYS A 6 -6.14 -18.56 16.14
CA LYS A 6 -4.92 -18.11 16.82
C LYS A 6 -5.11 -16.75 17.50
N ILE A 7 -5.69 -15.77 16.79
CA ILE A 7 -5.90 -14.42 17.31
C ILE A 7 -6.94 -14.38 18.44
N ARG A 8 -8.01 -15.17 18.33
CA ARG A 8 -9.02 -15.27 19.39
C ARG A 8 -8.45 -15.83 20.68
N ASN A 9 -7.37 -16.61 20.59
CA ASN A 9 -6.72 -17.25 21.73
C ASN A 9 -5.49 -16.49 22.26
N MET A 10 -5.05 -15.40 21.61
CA MET A 10 -3.93 -14.58 22.08
C MET A 10 -4.29 -13.77 23.34
N SER A 11 -3.32 -13.51 24.21
CA SER A 11 -3.45 -12.51 25.26
C SER A 11 -3.56 -11.10 24.68
N ASN A 12 -3.96 -10.12 25.50
CA ASN A 12 -3.97 -8.73 25.04
C ASN A 12 -2.55 -8.22 24.77
N GLU A 13 -1.54 -8.67 25.53
CA GLU A 13 -0.14 -8.33 25.28
C GLU A 13 0.35 -8.93 23.95
N GLU A 14 0.07 -10.21 23.69
CA GLU A 14 0.44 -10.88 22.43
C GLU A 14 -0.22 -10.22 21.21
N LEU A 15 -1.48 -9.78 21.35
CA LEU A 15 -2.20 -9.06 20.31
C LEU A 15 -1.58 -7.68 20.06
N VAL A 16 -1.22 -6.95 21.11
CA VAL A 16 -0.57 -5.64 21.00
C VAL A 16 0.81 -5.78 20.36
N GLU A 17 1.62 -6.77 20.75
CA GLU A 17 2.93 -7.01 20.14
C GLU A 17 2.83 -7.39 18.66
N LEU A 18 1.88 -8.27 18.30
CA LEU A 18 1.61 -8.63 16.91
C LEU A 18 1.24 -7.39 16.08
N ILE A 19 0.41 -6.50 16.62
CA ILE A 19 -0.04 -5.29 15.91
C ILE A 19 1.07 -4.22 15.86
N MET A 20 1.82 -4.05 16.95
CA MET A 20 2.98 -3.15 17.03
C MET A 20 4.08 -3.55 16.04
N GLY A 21 4.33 -4.85 15.87
CA GLY A 21 5.27 -5.37 14.88
C GLY A 21 4.80 -5.24 13.42
N VAL A 22 3.51 -4.97 13.21
CA VAL A 22 2.87 -4.98 11.88
C VAL A 22 2.57 -3.56 11.39
N ARG A 23 2.06 -2.64 12.23
CA ARG A 23 1.75 -1.24 11.86
C ARG A 23 1.57 -0.30 13.07
N GLU A 24 2.57 0.56 13.34
CA GLU A 24 2.46 1.66 14.34
C GLU A 24 1.28 2.62 14.11
N GLU A 25 0.82 2.79 12.86
CA GLU A 25 -0.23 3.75 12.49
C GLU A 25 -1.66 3.33 12.85
N PHE A 26 -1.89 2.06 13.23
CA PHE A 26 -3.17 1.63 13.78
C PHE A 26 -3.27 1.89 15.29
N ILE A 27 -2.15 2.23 15.95
CA ILE A 27 -2.08 2.46 17.39
C ILE A 27 -2.10 3.97 17.63
N ASN A 28 -3.30 4.53 17.70
CA ASN A 28 -3.50 5.79 18.40
C ASN A 28 -3.98 5.52 19.83
N GLU A 29 -4.03 6.53 20.70
CA GLU A 29 -4.52 6.37 22.08
C GLU A 29 -5.92 5.73 22.12
N SER A 30 -6.78 6.00 21.13
CA SER A 30 -8.10 5.40 21.02
C SER A 30 -8.03 3.87 20.87
N PHE A 31 -7.05 3.35 20.15
CA PHE A 31 -6.84 1.91 19.96
C PHE A 31 -6.45 1.21 21.27
N TYR A 32 -5.49 1.76 22.00
CA TYR A 32 -5.07 1.22 23.29
C TYR A 32 -6.22 1.24 24.31
N TYR A 33 -6.98 2.34 24.34
CA TYR A 33 -8.18 2.47 25.17
C TYR A 33 -9.28 1.45 24.82
N LYS A 34 -9.43 1.08 23.53
CA LYS A 34 -10.43 0.08 23.09
C LYS A 34 -10.04 -1.36 23.45
N ILE A 35 -8.75 -1.70 23.41
CA ILE A 35 -8.25 -3.01 23.87
C ILE A 35 -8.49 -3.18 25.37
N ILE A 36 -8.08 -2.20 26.19
CA ILE A 36 -8.21 -2.28 27.65
C ILE A 36 -9.66 -2.14 28.14
N SER A 37 -10.56 -1.56 27.32
CA SER A 37 -12.00 -1.44 27.64
C SER A 37 -12.86 -2.63 27.20
N GLY A 38 -12.26 -3.71 26.68
CA GLY A 38 -12.98 -4.93 26.33
C GLY A 38 -13.71 -4.89 24.98
N LYS A 39 -13.51 -3.85 24.16
CA LYS A 39 -14.05 -3.74 22.78
C LYS A 39 -13.18 -4.44 21.74
N ARG A 40 -12.55 -5.55 22.13
CA ARG A 40 -11.56 -6.29 21.34
C ARG A 40 -12.09 -6.79 19.99
N PHE A 41 -13.39 -7.08 19.90
CA PHE A 41 -14.01 -7.75 18.74
C PHE A 41 -14.27 -6.83 17.53
N GLU A 42 -14.32 -5.51 17.69
CA GLU A 42 -14.53 -4.59 16.55
C GLU A 42 -13.31 -4.51 15.61
N TYR A 43 -12.10 -4.86 16.09
CA TYR A 43 -10.85 -4.77 15.32
C TYR A 43 -10.28 -6.12 14.91
N THR A 44 -10.72 -7.21 15.56
CA THR A 44 -10.24 -8.55 15.21
C THR A 44 -10.57 -8.90 13.77
N ASP A 45 -11.70 -8.44 13.23
CA ASP A 45 -12.09 -8.74 11.85
C ASP A 45 -11.22 -7.99 10.83
N ASP A 46 -10.87 -6.73 11.07
CA ASP A 46 -9.93 -5.98 10.23
C ASP A 46 -8.51 -6.59 10.24
N ILE A 47 -8.04 -6.99 11.43
CA ILE A 47 -6.75 -7.67 11.60
C ILE A 47 -6.77 -9.05 10.94
N LEU A 48 -7.89 -9.77 11.04
CA LEU A 48 -8.08 -11.06 10.41
C LEU A 48 -8.14 -10.93 8.90
N ASP A 49 -8.86 -9.95 8.37
CA ASP A 49 -8.91 -9.67 6.94
C ASP A 49 -7.52 -9.29 6.42
N TRP A 50 -6.74 -8.51 7.18
CA TRP A 50 -5.36 -8.23 6.85
C TRP A 50 -4.49 -9.50 6.87
N LEU A 51 -4.49 -10.30 7.94
CA LEU A 51 -3.70 -11.55 8.01
C LEU A 51 -4.10 -12.55 6.93
N ASN A 52 -5.40 -12.66 6.65
CA ASN A 52 -5.92 -13.48 5.57
C ASN A 52 -5.52 -12.91 4.20
N SER A 53 -5.35 -11.59 4.06
CA SER A 53 -4.81 -10.96 2.86
C SER A 53 -3.33 -11.26 2.65
N GLU A 54 -2.51 -11.25 3.71
CA GLU A 54 -1.09 -11.63 3.64
C GLU A 54 -0.92 -13.11 3.28
N GLU A 55 -1.71 -14.00 3.90
CA GLU A 55 -1.71 -15.44 3.60
C GLU A 55 -2.09 -15.69 2.13
N LYS A 56 -3.05 -14.93 1.58
CA LYS A 56 -3.43 -15.01 0.17
C LYS A 56 -2.36 -14.47 -0.78
N ARG A 57 -1.60 -13.44 -0.38
CA ARG A 57 -0.52 -12.87 -1.21
C ARG A 57 0.71 -13.77 -1.24
N GLY A 58 0.91 -14.63 -0.24
CA GLY A 58 2.12 -15.45 -0.10
C GLY A 58 3.38 -14.62 0.23
N ARG A 59 3.20 -13.35 0.60
CA ARG A 59 4.26 -12.38 0.92
C ARG A 59 3.79 -11.42 2.00
N ASN A 60 4.73 -10.94 2.81
CA ASN A 60 4.50 -10.09 3.98
C ASN A 60 4.65 -8.58 3.71
N TYR A 61 4.51 -8.16 2.45
CA TYR A 61 4.71 -6.77 2.03
C TYR A 61 3.64 -6.34 1.03
N THR A 62 3.39 -5.03 0.97
CA THR A 62 2.46 -4.41 0.01
C THR A 62 3.23 -3.82 -1.18
N ILE A 63 2.73 -4.00 -2.40
CA ILE A 63 3.19 -3.32 -3.61
C ILE A 63 2.28 -2.13 -3.89
N TYR A 64 2.87 -0.94 -3.88
CA TYR A 64 2.23 0.32 -4.25
C TYR A 64 2.61 0.68 -5.69
N ALA A 65 1.63 0.77 -6.58
CA ALA A 65 1.77 1.41 -7.88
C ALA A 65 1.29 2.85 -7.78
N CYS A 66 2.13 3.80 -8.19
CA CYS A 66 1.83 5.21 -8.04
C CYS A 66 1.97 5.94 -9.37
N ASP A 67 0.94 6.69 -9.77
CA ASP A 67 1.00 7.60 -10.90
C ASP A 67 1.92 8.81 -10.61
N PHE A 68 2.35 9.48 -11.67
CA PHE A 68 3.19 10.67 -11.63
C PHE A 68 2.39 11.98 -11.70
N ASP A 69 1.77 12.25 -12.86
CA ASP A 69 1.24 13.57 -13.25
C ASP A 69 -0.16 13.81 -12.67
N GLY A 70 -0.25 14.61 -11.61
CA GLY A 70 -1.48 14.83 -10.86
C GLY A 70 -1.53 14.04 -9.54
N THR A 71 -0.61 13.10 -9.37
CA THR A 71 -0.53 12.21 -8.21
C THR A 71 0.66 12.55 -7.31
N LEU A 72 1.88 12.31 -7.79
CA LEU A 72 3.10 12.59 -7.04
C LEU A 72 3.57 14.05 -7.23
N CYS A 73 3.15 14.71 -8.31
CA CYS A 73 3.31 16.15 -8.52
C CYS A 73 2.06 16.74 -9.17
N GLU A 74 1.95 18.07 -9.23
CA GLU A 74 0.93 18.73 -10.04
C GLU A 74 1.06 18.36 -11.52
N SER A 75 -0.07 18.21 -12.21
CA SER A 75 -0.12 17.83 -13.62
C SER A 75 0.12 19.05 -14.53
N ILE A 76 1.37 19.26 -14.94
CA ILE A 76 1.76 20.35 -15.86
C ILE A 76 2.55 19.84 -17.08
N TYR A 77 2.25 18.60 -17.50
CA TYR A 77 2.89 17.97 -18.66
C TYR A 77 2.99 18.92 -19.88
N PRO A 78 4.16 19.03 -20.54
CA PRO A 78 5.34 18.17 -20.43
C PRO A 78 6.29 18.50 -19.27
N GLY A 79 6.03 19.56 -18.50
CA GLY A 79 6.84 19.93 -17.33
C GLY A 79 6.57 19.05 -16.10
N ILE A 80 7.25 19.34 -14.98
CA ILE A 80 7.02 18.69 -13.69
C ILE A 80 6.60 19.76 -12.68
N GLY A 81 5.43 19.58 -12.07
CA GLY A 81 4.82 20.57 -11.19
C GLY A 81 5.29 20.46 -9.74
N SER A 82 4.61 21.18 -8.84
CA SER A 82 4.97 21.17 -7.42
C SER A 82 4.83 19.76 -6.82
N PRO A 83 5.73 19.33 -5.92
CA PRO A 83 5.69 18.01 -5.33
C PRO A 83 4.53 17.82 -4.35
N ASN A 84 3.88 16.66 -4.42
CA ASN A 84 3.01 16.17 -3.37
C ASN A 84 3.86 15.56 -2.24
N MET A 85 4.47 16.43 -1.42
CA MET A 85 5.38 15.99 -0.35
C MET A 85 4.73 15.06 0.66
N ALA A 86 3.41 15.15 0.87
CA ALA A 86 2.69 14.24 1.75
C ALA A 86 2.72 12.79 1.23
N LEU A 87 2.42 12.59 -0.06
CA LEU A 87 2.45 11.27 -0.69
C LEU A 87 3.88 10.74 -0.82
N ILE A 88 4.84 11.60 -1.19
CA ILE A 88 6.27 11.22 -1.27
C ILE A 88 6.76 10.70 0.08
N ASN A 89 6.53 11.45 1.17
CA ASN A 89 6.91 11.04 2.52
C ASN A 89 6.21 9.75 2.96
N HIS A 90 4.94 9.58 2.57
CA HIS A 90 4.21 8.34 2.81
C HIS A 90 4.90 7.14 2.16
N LEU A 91 5.23 7.23 0.86
CA LEU A 91 5.88 6.13 0.12
C LEU A 91 7.29 5.83 0.64
N ILE A 92 8.05 6.85 1.05
CA ILE A 92 9.36 6.65 1.72
C ILE A 92 9.18 5.86 3.01
N LYS A 93 8.19 6.21 3.85
CA LYS A 93 7.87 5.46 5.07
C LYS A 93 7.49 4.01 4.73
N ARG A 94 6.69 3.78 3.69
CA ARG A 94 6.30 2.43 3.25
C ARG A 94 7.51 1.60 2.84
N ARG A 95 8.45 2.16 2.07
CA ARG A 95 9.71 1.48 1.71
C ARG A 95 10.51 1.08 2.95
N LYS A 96 10.64 1.98 3.93
CA LYS A 96 11.34 1.68 5.20
C LYS A 96 10.71 0.53 5.99
N GLN A 97 9.41 0.28 5.79
CA GLN A 97 8.68 -0.84 6.38
C GLN A 97 8.79 -2.14 5.56
N GLY A 98 9.61 -2.17 4.51
CA GLY A 98 9.79 -3.34 3.64
C GLY A 98 8.82 -3.44 2.46
N ASN A 99 7.94 -2.45 2.28
CA ASN A 99 7.01 -2.41 1.13
C ASN A 99 7.72 -2.02 -0.16
N LYS A 100 7.06 -2.33 -1.27
CA LYS A 100 7.57 -2.09 -2.63
C LYS A 100 6.81 -0.95 -3.29
N VAL A 101 7.51 -0.13 -4.05
CA VAL A 101 6.91 1.02 -4.76
C VAL A 101 7.31 0.97 -6.23
N ILE A 102 6.30 0.96 -7.10
CA ILE A 102 6.45 0.98 -8.55
C ILE A 102 5.96 2.34 -9.06
N LEU A 103 6.78 3.02 -9.85
CA LEU A 103 6.33 4.18 -10.63
C LEU A 103 5.50 3.65 -11.80
N TRP A 104 4.23 4.03 -11.89
CA TRP A 104 3.30 3.59 -12.93
C TRP A 104 2.73 4.80 -13.66
N THR A 105 3.41 5.24 -14.72
CA THR A 105 3.13 6.50 -15.41
C THR A 105 3.04 6.31 -16.92
N CYS A 106 2.25 7.15 -17.57
CA CYS A 106 2.21 7.24 -19.03
C CYS A 106 3.44 7.94 -19.63
N ARG A 107 4.31 8.56 -18.82
CA ARG A 107 5.58 9.14 -19.30
C ARG A 107 6.47 8.05 -19.89
N CYS A 108 7.15 8.39 -20.99
CA CYS A 108 8.07 7.50 -21.70
C CYS A 108 9.32 8.26 -22.19
N GLY A 109 10.36 7.50 -22.54
CA GLY A 109 11.62 8.07 -23.06
C GLY A 109 12.24 9.10 -22.11
N GLU A 110 12.67 10.23 -22.64
CA GLU A 110 13.29 11.31 -21.87
C GLU A 110 12.39 11.83 -20.73
N ARG A 111 11.07 11.89 -20.94
CA ARG A 111 10.13 12.38 -19.92
C ARG A 111 10.03 11.44 -18.73
N LEU A 112 10.20 10.14 -18.97
CA LEU A 112 10.27 9.14 -17.91
C LEU A 112 11.57 9.28 -17.12
N HIS A 113 12.69 9.51 -17.81
CA HIS A 113 13.98 9.72 -17.17
C HIS A 113 13.96 10.99 -16.29
N GLU A 114 13.42 12.10 -16.80
CA GLU A 114 13.22 13.33 -16.02
C GLU A 114 12.37 13.09 -14.76
N ALA A 115 11.28 12.33 -14.88
CA ALA A 115 10.41 11.96 -13.76
C ALA A 115 11.14 11.15 -12.67
N VAL A 116 11.96 10.17 -13.07
CA VAL A 116 12.73 9.33 -12.15
C VAL A 116 13.80 10.15 -11.42
N GLU A 117 14.56 10.98 -12.14
CA GLU A 117 15.56 11.85 -11.52
C GLU A 117 14.93 12.88 -10.58
N TRP A 118 13.76 13.40 -10.95
CA TRP A 118 13.08 14.41 -10.16
C TRP A 118 12.63 13.89 -8.78
N TYR A 119 12.17 12.64 -8.63
CA TYR A 119 11.82 12.14 -7.29
C TYR A 119 13.01 11.76 -6.42
N ARG A 120 14.11 11.35 -7.04
CA ARG A 120 15.34 10.99 -6.31
C ARG A 120 15.84 12.12 -5.44
N GLN A 121 15.67 13.38 -5.88
CA GLN A 121 16.06 14.55 -5.09
C GLN A 121 15.29 14.69 -3.75
N PHE A 122 14.13 14.04 -3.61
CA PHE A 122 13.33 14.00 -2.38
C PHE A 122 13.56 12.72 -1.55
N GLY A 123 14.48 11.84 -1.99
CA GLY A 123 14.78 10.59 -1.29
C GLY A 123 13.77 9.46 -1.53
N LEU A 124 12.90 9.58 -2.54
CA LEU A 124 12.02 8.50 -2.97
C LEU A 124 12.70 7.69 -4.08
N GLU A 125 12.75 6.37 -3.88
CA GLU A 125 13.21 5.40 -4.87
C GLU A 125 12.06 4.48 -5.27
N PHE A 126 12.20 3.85 -6.44
CA PHE A 126 11.24 2.87 -6.95
C PHE A 126 11.92 1.52 -7.11
N ASP A 127 11.21 0.44 -6.77
CA ASP A 127 11.65 -0.94 -6.99
C ASP A 127 11.51 -1.35 -8.46
N ALA A 128 10.57 -0.74 -9.18
CA ALA A 128 10.40 -0.88 -10.62
C ALA A 128 9.77 0.39 -11.21
N VAL A 129 9.94 0.60 -12.52
CA VAL A 129 9.35 1.72 -13.26
C VAL A 129 8.65 1.17 -14.48
N ASN A 130 7.33 1.30 -14.54
CA ASN A 130 6.49 0.78 -15.62
C ASN A 130 6.64 -0.74 -15.87
N GLU A 131 7.04 -1.49 -14.85
CA GLU A 131 7.36 -2.92 -14.94
C GLU A 131 6.85 -3.68 -13.70
N ASN A 132 6.58 -4.97 -13.86
CA ASN A 132 6.30 -5.86 -12.73
C ASN A 132 7.57 -6.13 -11.93
N LEU A 133 7.42 -6.41 -10.62
CA LEU A 133 8.54 -6.94 -9.85
C LEU A 133 8.91 -8.35 -10.35
N PRO A 134 10.21 -8.71 -10.39
CA PRO A 134 10.65 -10.03 -10.85
C PRO A 134 9.94 -11.20 -10.16
N GLU A 135 9.75 -11.10 -8.85
CA GLU A 135 9.06 -12.13 -8.06
C GLU A 135 7.57 -12.26 -8.40
N MET A 136 6.93 -11.19 -8.88
CA MET A 136 5.55 -11.26 -9.35
C MET A 136 5.46 -11.92 -10.73
N ILE A 137 6.42 -11.66 -11.62
CA ILE A 137 6.52 -12.32 -12.93
C ILE A 137 6.69 -13.83 -12.74
N GLU A 138 7.57 -14.24 -11.83
CA GLU A 138 7.77 -15.64 -11.46
C GLU A 138 6.47 -16.26 -10.92
N TRP A 139 5.79 -15.57 -10.00
CA TRP A 139 4.54 -16.05 -9.42
C TRP A 139 3.42 -16.27 -10.44
N PHE A 140 3.27 -15.36 -11.41
CA PHE A 140 2.28 -15.49 -12.47
C PHE A 140 2.70 -16.44 -13.61
N GLY A 141 3.99 -16.77 -13.70
CA GLY A 141 4.57 -17.49 -14.83
C GLY A 141 4.55 -16.70 -16.15
N THR A 142 4.27 -15.40 -16.10
CA THR A 142 4.21 -14.51 -17.25
C THR A 142 4.34 -13.04 -16.83
N ASP A 143 4.88 -12.20 -17.70
CA ASP A 143 4.90 -10.76 -17.52
C ASP A 143 3.70 -10.12 -18.22
N SER A 144 2.68 -9.78 -17.44
CA SER A 144 1.48 -9.15 -17.97
C SER A 144 1.72 -7.67 -18.28
N ARG A 145 1.15 -7.19 -19.41
CA ARG A 145 1.22 -5.76 -19.79
C ARG A 145 0.75 -4.80 -18.69
N LYS A 146 -0.26 -5.21 -17.91
CA LYS A 146 -0.67 -4.47 -16.70
C LYS A 146 0.18 -4.96 -15.53
N ILE A 147 0.77 -4.03 -14.78
CA ILE A 147 1.48 -4.40 -13.57
C ILE A 147 0.54 -4.93 -12.49
N HIS A 148 1.08 -5.81 -11.66
CA HIS A 148 0.46 -6.22 -10.43
C HIS A 148 0.89 -5.30 -9.29
N ALA A 149 -0.11 -4.77 -8.57
CA ALA A 149 0.08 -4.04 -7.34
C ALA A 149 -1.09 -4.31 -6.40
N ASP A 150 -0.84 -4.23 -5.10
CA ASP A 150 -1.88 -4.33 -4.07
C ASP A 150 -2.69 -3.03 -3.99
N ILE A 151 -2.02 -1.89 -4.20
CA ILE A 151 -2.59 -0.56 -4.12
C ILE A 151 -2.18 0.25 -5.35
N PHE A 152 -3.17 0.80 -6.06
CA PHE A 152 -2.96 1.80 -7.11
C PHE A 152 -3.33 3.19 -6.57
N ILE A 153 -2.40 4.13 -6.63
CA ILE A 153 -2.58 5.53 -6.24
C ILE A 153 -2.52 6.35 -7.52
N ASP A 154 -3.64 6.97 -7.90
CA ASP A 154 -3.83 7.60 -9.19
C ASP A 154 -4.90 8.70 -9.07
N ASP A 155 -4.61 9.90 -9.58
CA ASP A 155 -5.51 11.06 -9.57
C ASP A 155 -6.81 10.80 -10.35
N LYS A 156 -6.76 9.91 -11.34
CA LYS A 156 -7.91 9.53 -12.18
C LYS A 156 -8.73 8.40 -11.59
N ALA A 157 -8.48 7.99 -10.35
CA ALA A 157 -9.35 7.06 -9.65
C ALA A 157 -10.71 7.72 -9.31
N VAL A 158 -11.62 7.78 -10.30
CA VAL A 158 -12.79 8.68 -10.33
C VAL A 158 -13.78 8.46 -9.20
N ASN A 159 -14.21 7.22 -8.92
CA ASN A 159 -15.26 6.96 -7.93
C ASN A 159 -15.39 5.46 -7.62
N LYS A 160 -14.72 4.99 -6.56
CA LYS A 160 -14.64 3.56 -6.22
C LYS A 160 -16.02 2.93 -5.95
N PRO A 161 -16.94 3.59 -5.20
CA PRO A 161 -18.30 3.09 -5.01
C PRO A 161 -19.12 3.02 -6.30
N LYS A 162 -19.06 4.05 -7.16
CA LYS A 162 -19.89 4.12 -8.38
C LYS A 162 -19.62 2.98 -9.37
N TYR A 163 -18.37 2.53 -9.46
CA TYR A 163 -17.94 1.54 -10.45
C TYR A 163 -17.66 0.16 -9.86
N HIS A 164 -17.84 -0.03 -8.55
CA HIS A 164 -17.62 -1.31 -7.86
C HIS A 164 -16.19 -1.85 -8.06
N VAL A 165 -15.15 -0.98 -8.05
CA VAL A 165 -13.75 -1.36 -8.30
C VAL A 165 -12.75 -0.74 -7.31
N PRO A 166 -11.77 -1.53 -6.83
CA PRO A 166 -11.96 -2.80 -6.16
C PRO A 166 -12.27 -2.50 -4.69
N TYR A 167 -13.52 -2.70 -4.29
CA TYR A 167 -13.94 -2.53 -2.90
C TYR A 167 -15.04 -3.54 -2.60
N LYS A 168 -14.87 -4.31 -1.53
CA LYS A 168 -16.00 -4.95 -0.84
C LYS A 168 -16.53 -3.89 0.12
N GLU A 169 -17.78 -3.51 -0.05
CA GLU A 169 -18.51 -2.81 1.00
C GLU A 169 -18.61 -3.73 2.22
N VAL A 170 -18.06 -3.28 3.35
CA VAL A 170 -18.62 -3.66 4.64
C VAL A 170 -19.86 -2.79 4.79
N VAL A 171 -21.03 -3.41 4.61
CA VAL A 171 -22.32 -2.74 4.82
C VAL A 171 -22.60 -2.79 6.33
N GLU A 172 -22.87 -1.62 6.92
CA GLU A 172 -23.32 -1.47 8.32
C GLU A 172 -24.57 -2.30 8.64
#